data_AF-A0A9D7TNB1-F1
#
_entry.id   AF-A0A9D7TNB1-F1
#
_cell.length_a   1.000
_cell.length_b   1.000
_cell.length_c   1.000
_cell.angle_alpha   90.00
_cell.angle_beta   90.00
_cell.angle_gamma   90.00
#
_symmetry.space_group_name_H-M   'P 1'
#
loop_
_entity.id
_entity.type
_entity.pdbx_description
1 polymer ?
#
loop_
_entity_poly.entity_id
_entity_poly.type
_entity_poly.pdbx_seq_one_letter_code
_entity_poly.pdbx_strand_id
1 'polypeptide(L)' 'MISVNPADFKAANPAEIKEGMEVIHLKFGQGKVISVDERLVATIYFDALTDTPEKRIMLQFAKLQIVD' A
#
# COMPACT_ATOMS: atom_id res chain seq x y z
N MET A 1 15.46 -6.46 -7.94
CA MET A 1 15.09 -5.50 -6.89
C MET A 1 14.28 -4.41 -7.55
N ILE A 2 13.00 -4.26 -7.18
CA ILE A 2 12.15 -3.19 -7.71
C ILE A 2 12.54 -1.91 -6.98
N SER A 3 13.39 -1.11 -7.61
CA SER A 3 13.68 0.25 -7.14
C SER A 3 12.46 1.11 -7.45
N VAL A 4 11.72 1.53 -6.43
CA VAL A 4 10.59 2.45 -6.59
C VAL A 4 11.14 3.79 -7.07
N ASN A 5 11.00 4.08 -8.37
CA ASN A 5 11.34 5.39 -8.91
C ASN A 5 10.17 6.36 -8.63
N PRO A 6 10.36 7.42 -7.83
CA PRO A 6 9.29 8.38 -7.53
C PRO A 6 8.70 9.04 -8.78
N ALA A 7 9.46 9.11 -9.88
CA ALA A 7 8.99 9.67 -11.15
C ALA A 7 7.90 8.81 -11.82
N ASP A 8 7.94 7.50 -11.61
CA ASP A 8 6.98 6.54 -12.18
C ASP A 8 5.83 6.24 -11.21
N PHE A 9 5.83 6.86 -10.02
CA PHE A 9 4.84 6.62 -8.99
C PHE A 9 3.48 7.21 -9.39
N LYS A 10 2.47 6.36 -9.59
CA LYS A 10 1.10 6.76 -9.87
C LYS A 10 0.20 6.41 -8.69
N ALA A 11 -0.21 7.43 -7.95
CA ALA A 11 -1.17 7.26 -6.87
C ALA A 11 -2.49 6.69 -7.41
N ALA A 12 -2.91 5.56 -6.86
CA ALA A 12 -4.20 4.95 -7.14
C ALA A 12 -5.33 5.72 -6.43
N ASN A 13 -6.55 5.58 -6.95
CA ASN A 13 -7.71 6.05 -6.23
C ASN A 13 -7.93 5.18 -4.97
N PRO A 14 -8.07 5.77 -3.76
CA PRO A 14 -8.31 5.01 -2.54
C PRO A 14 -9.46 3.99 -2.63
N ALA A 15 -10.49 4.29 -3.41
CA ALA A 15 -11.66 3.41 -3.58
C ALA A 15 -11.38 2.18 -4.47
N GLU A 16 -10.29 2.18 -5.23
CA GLU A 16 -9.89 1.06 -6.10
C GLU A 16 -9.06 0.01 -5.36
N ILE A 17 -8.48 0.37 -4.21
CA ILE A 17 -7.63 -0.50 -3.40
C ILE A 17 -8.52 -1.48 -2.63
N LYS A 18 -8.26 -2.78 -2.80
CA LYS A 18 -9.02 -3.87 -2.21
C LYS A 18 -8.10 -4.90 -1.55
N GLU A 19 -8.67 -5.69 -0.66
CA GLU A 19 -8.02 -6.85 -0.07
C GLU A 19 -7.43 -7.77 -1.15
N GLY A 20 -6.23 -8.28 -0.89
CA GLY A 20 -5.47 -9.17 -1.77
C GLY A 20 -4.57 -8.46 -2.77
N MET A 21 -4.75 -7.15 -3.02
CA MET A 21 -3.94 -6.39 -3.97
C MET A 21 -2.52 -6.15 -3.48
N GLU A 22 -1.58 -6.08 -4.41
CA GLU A 22 -0.23 -5.59 -4.15
C GLU A 22 -0.17 -4.08 -4.38
N VAL A 23 0.52 -3.38 -3.48
CA VAL A 23 0.66 -1.93 -3.50
C VAL A 23 2.08 -1.51 -3.20
N ILE A 24 2.46 -0.34 -3.69
CA ILE A 24 3.71 0.34 -3.32
C ILE A 24 3.37 1.57 -2.48
N HIS A 25 4.01 1.67 -1.33
CA HIS A 25 4.03 2.85 -0.48
C HIS A 25 5.41 3.48 -0.47
N LEU A 26 5.51 4.80 -0.67
CA LEU A 26 6.79 5.51 -0.79
C LEU A 26 7.73 5.33 0.42
N LYS A 27 7.18 5.15 1.63
CA LYS A 27 7.97 4.95 2.86
C LYS A 27 8.29 3.49 3.18
N PHE A 28 7.39 2.58 2.83
CA PHE A 28 7.42 1.20 3.32
C PHE A 28 7.75 0.19 2.21
N GLY A 29 7.83 0.66 0.96
CA GLY A 29 8.06 -0.19 -0.20
C GLY A 29 6.80 -0.94 -0.63
N GLN A 30 7.02 -2.10 -1.23
CA GLN A 30 5.96 -3.00 -1.67
C GLN A 30 5.30 -3.68 -0.47
N GLY A 31 3.99 -3.86 -0.56
CA GLY A 31 3.22 -4.58 0.43
C GLY A 31 1.93 -5.15 -0.15
N LYS A 32 1.30 -6.03 0.61
CA LYS A 32 0.05 -6.69 0.27
C LYS A 32 -1.07 -6.21 1.16
N VAL A 33 -2.18 -5.81 0.56
CA VAL A 33 -3.39 -5.41 1.29
C VAL A 33 -4.03 -6.66 1.90
N ILE A 34 -4.07 -6.71 3.23
CA ILE A 34 -4.64 -7.83 4.00
C ILE A 34 -6.13 -7.63 4.25
N SER A 35 -6.58 -6.39 4.44
CA SER A 35 -8.00 -6.07 4.58
C SER A 35 -8.24 -4.58 4.35
N VAL A 36 -9.47 -4.21 4.00
CA VAL A 36 -9.93 -2.81 3.89
C VAL A 36 -11.29 -2.70 4.57
N ASP A 37 -11.43 -1.76 5.51
CA ASP A 37 -12.70 -1.49 6.18
C ASP A 37 -13.57 -0.44 5.43
N GLU A 38 -14.84 -0.32 5.83
CA GLU A 38 -15.81 0.61 5.24
C GLU A 38 -15.39 2.09 5.33
N ARG A 39 -14.43 2.42 6.19
CA ARG A 39 -13.88 3.78 6.36
C ARG A 39 -12.66 4.03 5.48
N LEU A 40 -12.36 3.13 4.55
CA LEU A 40 -11.16 3.15 3.71
C LEU A 40 -9.87 3.11 4.55
N VAL A 41 -9.87 2.31 5.61
CA VAL A 41 -8.65 2.00 6.36
C VAL A 41 -8.19 0.60 5.96
N ALA A 42 -7.00 0.51 5.39
CA ALA A 42 -6.39 -0.74 4.97
C ALA A 42 -5.38 -1.25 6.00
N THR A 43 -5.37 -2.56 6.24
CA THR A 43 -4.23 -3.25 6.84
C THR A 43 -3.35 -3.76 5.72
N ILE A 44 -2.08 -3.34 5.69
CA ILE A 44 -1.14 -3.70 4.63
C ILE A 44 0.09 -4.34 5.28
N TYR A 45 0.48 -5.50 4.79
CA TYR A 45 1.72 -6.19 5.16
C TYR A 45 2.85 -5.74 4.23
N PHE A 46 3.94 -5.23 4.77
CA PHE A 46 5.11 -4.76 4.02
C PHE A 46 6.29 -5.70 4.25
N ASP A 47 6.76 -6.36 3.18
CA ASP A 47 7.86 -7.34 3.25
C ASP A 47 9.19 -6.71 3.69
N ALA A 48 9.37 -5.41 3.46
CA ALA A 48 10.58 -4.68 3.80
C ALA A 48 10.71 -4.35 5.30
N LEU A 49 9.66 -4.57 6.11
CA LEU A 49 9.63 -4.24 7.53
C LEU A 49 9.79 -5.51 8.38
N THR A 50 10.88 -5.62 9.13
CA THR A 50 11.21 -6.82 9.92
C THR A 50 10.46 -6.92 11.25
N ASP A 51 10.26 -5.81 11.96
CA ASP A 51 9.70 -5.83 13.32
C ASP A 51 8.17 -5.70 13.34
N THR A 52 7.65 -4.80 12.50
CA THR A 52 6.21 -4.49 12.45
C THR A 52 5.76 -4.42 10.99
N PRO A 53 5.63 -5.60 10.32
CA PRO A 53 5.33 -5.66 8.90
C PRO A 53 3.94 -5.15 8.56
N GLU A 54 2.98 -5.29 9.47
CA GLU A 54 1.63 -4.80 9.27
C GLU A 54 1.50 -3.32 9.67
N LYS A 55 0.92 -2.52 8.77
CA LYS A 55 0.52 -1.15 9.04
C LYS A 55 -0.93 -0.94 8.71
N ARG A 56 -1.60 -0.20 9.59
CA ARG A 56 -2.95 0.28 9.37
C ARG A 56 -2.89 1.69 8.77
N ILE A 57 -3.41 1.85 7.56
CA ILE A 57 -3.23 3.04 6.72
C ILE A 57 -4.59 3.57 6.29
N MET A 58 -4.86 4.85 6.55
CA MET A 58 -6.03 5.54 5.99
C MET A 58 -5.78 5.86 4.52
N LEU A 59 -6.46 5.14 3.62
CA LEU A 59 -6.24 5.23 2.18
C LEU A 59 -6.51 6.64 1.63
N GLN A 60 -7.43 7.40 2.26
CA GLN A 60 -7.76 8.78 1.87
C GLN A 60 -6.57 9.74 1.91
N PHE A 61 -5.57 9.46 2.77
CA PHE A 61 -4.39 10.31 2.95
C PHE A 61 -3.11 9.64 2.48
N ALA A 62 -3.15 8.34 2.22
CA ALA A 62 -2.00 7.58 1.82
C ALA A 62 -1.84 7.60 0.30
N LYS A 63 -0.65 7.98 -0.14
CA LYS A 63 -0.25 7.79 -1.54
C LYS A 63 0.22 6.35 -1.69
N LEU A 64 -0.66 5.51 -2.23
CA LEU A 64 -0.38 4.13 -2.61
C LEU A 64 -0.51 4.01 -4.13
N GLN A 65 0.36 3.19 -4.73
CA GLN A 65 0.22 2.76 -6.11
C GLN A 65 -0.19 1.30 -6.12
N ILE A 66 -1.13 0.91 -6.97
CA ILE A 66 -1.47 -0.51 -7.20
C ILE A 66 -0.42 -1.10 -8.15
N VAL A 67 0.06 -2.29 -7.83
CA VAL A 67 0.94 -3.10 -8.68
C VAL A 67 0.07 -4.20 -9.28
N ASP A 68 -0.06 -4.20 -10.60
CA ASP A 68 -0.68 -5.31 -11.36
C ASP A 68 0.20 -6.56 -11.33
#